data_AF-A0A146G474-F1
#
_entry.id   AF-A0A146G474-F1
#
_cell.length_a   1.000
_cell.length_b   1.000
_cell.length_c   1.000
_cell.angle_alpha   90.00
_cell.angle_beta   90.00
_cell.angle_gamma   90.00
#
_symmetry.space_group_name_H-M   'P 1'
#
loop_
_entity.id
_entity.type
_entity.pdbx_description
1 polymer ?
#
loop_
_entity_poly.entity_id
_entity_poly.type
_entity_poly.pdbx_seq_one_letter_code
_entity_poly.pdbx_strand_id
1 'polypeptide(L)'
;MMKYKLPLLSGLVGVGMVLSAGISEAQAIYTSGHGDLGIEYTPGETEFEAHWHIGAGAVVDGVALTEEQEFSPDALAARLGTQAAVSSSAVASALGVSTGAQVYRTGNAAYPPNVGFGLEEVGSDSEWLDGSITLTLTGWTGPGSLAVSQTIANVGTFVWFSSDASKTQNSNAWDFAVGGHQHLDWWFSEAGTYSVTFTWTGTYIGGESPVAVSGSGAYEFQAVPEPGTWALLVAALLFGMVVYRRRMLPVR
;
A
#
# COMPACT_ATOMS: atom_id res chain seq x y z
N MET A 1 1.48 -68.77 44.29
CA MET A 1 2.10 -67.86 45.27
C MET A 1 3.18 -67.04 44.55
N MET A 2 2.91 -65.77 44.28
CA MET A 2 3.92 -64.76 44.00
C MET A 2 3.26 -63.39 44.24
N LYS A 3 3.67 -62.71 45.31
CA LYS A 3 3.34 -61.30 45.57
C LYS A 3 4.41 -60.44 44.89
N TYR A 4 4.08 -59.19 44.54
CA TYR A 4 4.87 -57.94 44.75
C TYR A 4 4.29 -56.85 43.83
N LYS A 5 3.57 -55.88 44.41
CA LYS A 5 3.96 -54.48 44.71
C LYS A 5 3.66 -53.51 43.56
N LEU A 6 2.63 -52.69 43.79
CA LEU A 6 2.39 -51.42 43.11
C LEU A 6 3.43 -50.38 43.60
N PRO A 7 3.89 -49.49 42.71
CA PRO A 7 4.24 -48.14 43.09
C PRO A 7 3.33 -47.10 42.41
N LEU A 8 2.94 -46.11 43.21
CA LEU A 8 2.38 -44.82 42.81
C LEU A 8 3.16 -44.20 41.64
N LEU A 9 2.45 -43.66 40.66
CA LEU A 9 2.95 -42.56 39.83
C LEU A 9 2.02 -41.34 39.97
N SER A 10 2.50 -40.41 40.79
CA SER A 10 2.56 -38.95 40.59
C SER A 10 1.58 -38.32 39.59
N GLY A 11 0.72 -37.43 40.10
CA GLY A 11 -0.11 -36.55 39.29
C GLY A 11 0.72 -35.54 38.49
N LEU A 12 0.41 -35.43 37.20
CA LEU A 12 0.78 -34.28 36.38
C LEU A 12 -0.45 -33.38 36.29
N VAL A 13 -0.43 -32.25 37.00
CA VAL A 13 -1.35 -31.14 36.73
C VAL A 13 -0.85 -30.47 35.47
N GLY A 14 -1.46 -30.80 34.33
CA GLY A 14 -1.26 -30.09 33.08
C GLY A 14 -1.96 -28.73 33.16
N VAL A 15 -1.20 -27.66 33.40
CA VAL A 15 -1.66 -26.29 33.17
C VAL A 15 -1.78 -26.12 31.66
N GLY A 16 -3.01 -26.17 31.15
CA GLY A 16 -3.31 -25.85 29.77
C GLY A 16 -3.14 -24.34 29.55
N MET A 17 -2.00 -23.94 29.00
CA MET A 17 -1.85 -22.62 28.37
C MET A 17 -2.71 -22.62 27.11
N VAL A 18 -3.89 -21.99 27.18
CA VAL A 18 -4.63 -21.60 25.99
C VAL A 18 -3.86 -20.41 25.40
N LEU A 19 -3.01 -20.69 24.42
CA LEU A 19 -2.51 -19.67 23.50
C LEU A 19 -3.68 -19.26 22.63
N SER A 20 -4.33 -18.14 22.97
CA SER A 20 -5.11 -17.39 21.98
C SER A 20 -4.13 -16.85 20.95
N ALA A 21 -3.86 -17.63 19.91
CA ALA A 21 -3.33 -17.07 18.68
C ALA A 21 -4.45 -16.17 18.12
N GLY A 22 -4.28 -14.85 18.25
CA GLY A 22 -5.08 -13.92 17.45
C GLY A 22 -4.90 -14.32 15.99
N ILE A 23 -6.01 -14.59 15.31
CA ILE A 23 -5.99 -14.77 13.86
C ILE A 23 -5.67 -13.38 13.32
N SER A 24 -4.41 -13.14 12.95
CA SER A 24 -4.09 -12.05 12.04
C SER A 24 -4.77 -12.42 10.74
N GLU A 25 -5.82 -11.70 10.35
CA GLU A 25 -6.31 -11.82 8.99
C GLU A 25 -5.15 -11.42 8.05
N ALA A 26 -4.97 -12.20 6.99
CA ALA A 26 -3.96 -11.87 5.99
C ALA A 26 -4.44 -10.63 5.25
N GLN A 27 -3.58 -9.64 5.10
CA GLN A 27 -3.87 -8.45 4.31
C GLN A 27 -4.17 -8.84 2.86
N ALA A 28 -5.26 -8.33 2.30
CA ALA A 28 -5.63 -8.55 0.91
C ALA A 28 -4.68 -7.79 -0.02
N ILE A 29 -4.48 -8.28 -1.25
CA ILE A 29 -3.50 -7.73 -2.19
C ILE A 29 -4.18 -7.14 -3.42
N TYR A 30 -4.14 -5.82 -3.53
CA TYR A 30 -4.60 -5.04 -4.68
C TYR A 30 -3.50 -4.94 -5.75
N THR A 31 -3.80 -5.37 -6.97
CA THR A 31 -2.78 -5.54 -8.04
C THR A 31 -3.08 -4.85 -9.37
N SER A 32 -4.34 -4.52 -9.64
CA SER A 32 -4.73 -3.93 -10.93
C SER A 32 -6.11 -3.27 -10.85
N GLY A 33 -6.43 -2.41 -11.81
CA GLY A 33 -7.66 -1.62 -11.83
C GLY A 33 -7.53 -0.33 -11.04
N HIS A 34 -8.67 0.24 -10.64
CA HIS A 34 -8.83 1.56 -10.04
C HIS A 34 -9.03 1.46 -8.52
N GLY A 35 -8.40 2.37 -7.78
CA GLY A 35 -8.63 2.50 -6.35
C GLY A 35 -7.89 3.70 -5.78
N ASP A 36 -8.41 4.23 -4.68
CA ASP A 36 -8.00 5.52 -4.14
C ASP A 36 -7.89 5.47 -2.62
N LEU A 37 -7.00 6.31 -2.09
CA LEU A 37 -6.93 6.60 -0.68
C LEU A 37 -7.97 7.68 -0.41
N GLY A 38 -9.03 7.30 0.31
CA GLY A 38 -10.18 8.14 0.61
C GLY A 38 -10.36 8.39 2.09
N ILE A 39 -11.32 9.24 2.40
CA ILE A 39 -11.85 9.49 3.73
C ILE A 39 -13.37 9.63 3.63
N GLU A 40 -14.09 9.08 4.60
CA GLU A 40 -15.50 9.40 4.82
C GLU A 40 -15.66 10.38 5.99
N TYR A 41 -16.72 11.19 5.95
CA TYR A 41 -17.10 12.06 7.06
C TYR A 41 -18.58 11.91 7.43
N THR A 42 -18.83 11.66 8.72
CA THR A 42 -20.17 11.74 9.30
C THR A 42 -20.37 13.09 10.00
N PRO A 43 -21.37 13.91 9.60
CA PRO A 43 -21.65 15.19 10.24
C PRO A 43 -21.84 15.08 11.76
N GLY A 44 -21.08 15.89 12.49
CA GLY A 44 -21.07 15.90 13.95
C GLY A 44 -19.88 15.16 14.58
N GLU A 45 -19.15 14.37 13.80
CA GLU A 45 -17.89 13.78 14.22
C GLU A 45 -16.72 14.75 14.09
N THR A 46 -15.64 14.45 14.81
CA THR A 46 -14.36 15.20 14.73
C THR A 46 -13.26 14.44 13.99
N GLU A 47 -13.56 13.23 13.53
CA GLU A 47 -12.61 12.35 12.87
C GLU A 47 -13.06 11.99 11.46
N PHE A 48 -12.09 11.83 10.55
CA PHE A 48 -12.32 11.21 9.25
C PHE A 48 -12.06 9.71 9.33
N GLU A 49 -12.88 8.92 8.64
CA GLU A 49 -12.67 7.48 8.48
C GLU A 49 -11.85 7.23 7.21
N ALA A 50 -10.53 7.13 7.37
CA ALA A 50 -9.61 6.85 6.26
C ALA A 50 -9.73 5.40 5.80
N HIS A 51 -9.78 5.19 4.49
CA HIS A 51 -9.96 3.87 3.89
C HIS A 51 -9.41 3.80 2.45
N TRP A 52 -9.30 2.59 1.93
CA TRP A 52 -9.15 2.34 0.50
C TRP A 52 -10.52 2.25 -0.15
N HIS A 53 -10.81 3.09 -1.13
CA HIS A 53 -11.98 2.95 -2.00
C HIS A 53 -11.54 2.21 -3.27
N ILE A 54 -11.98 0.97 -3.47
CA ILE A 54 -11.54 0.12 -4.58
C ILE A 54 -12.65 -0.06 -5.61
N GLY A 55 -12.37 0.36 -6.84
CA GLY A 55 -13.34 0.38 -7.92
C GLY A 55 -13.78 -0.99 -8.43
N ALA A 56 -15.00 -1.07 -8.96
CA ALA A 56 -15.45 -2.25 -9.71
C ALA A 56 -14.47 -2.60 -10.86
N GLY A 57 -14.15 -3.88 -11.01
CA GLY A 57 -13.17 -4.38 -11.98
C GLY A 57 -11.71 -4.31 -11.50
N ALA A 58 -11.42 -3.71 -10.35
CA ALA A 58 -10.12 -3.84 -9.70
C ALA A 58 -9.85 -5.28 -9.27
N VAL A 59 -8.58 -5.67 -9.23
CA VAL A 59 -8.13 -7.03 -8.93
C VAL A 59 -7.55 -7.07 -7.52
N VAL A 60 -8.28 -7.70 -6.62
CA VAL A 60 -7.89 -7.99 -5.23
C VAL A 60 -7.76 -9.50 -5.06
N ASP A 61 -6.62 -9.95 -4.52
CA ASP A 61 -6.28 -11.38 -4.35
C ASP A 61 -6.43 -12.22 -5.63
N GLY A 62 -6.16 -11.59 -6.77
CA GLY A 62 -6.25 -12.22 -8.09
C GLY A 62 -7.66 -12.35 -8.66
N VAL A 63 -8.67 -11.79 -8.00
CA VAL A 63 -10.07 -11.78 -8.44
C VAL A 63 -10.50 -10.35 -8.76
N ALA A 64 -11.13 -10.16 -9.93
CA ALA A 64 -11.74 -8.88 -10.28
C ALA A 64 -13.02 -8.66 -9.46
N LEU A 65 -13.13 -7.52 -8.81
CA LEU A 65 -14.31 -7.11 -8.07
C LEU A 65 -15.48 -6.87 -9.03
N THR A 66 -16.68 -7.28 -8.63
CA THR A 66 -17.91 -7.05 -9.42
C THR A 66 -18.56 -5.71 -9.11
N GLU A 67 -18.28 -5.16 -7.92
CA GLU A 67 -18.79 -3.91 -7.38
C GLU A 67 -17.65 -3.19 -6.65
N GLU A 68 -17.86 -1.93 -6.30
CA GLU A 68 -16.91 -1.15 -5.48
C GLU A 68 -16.83 -1.75 -4.07
N GLN A 69 -15.66 -1.65 -3.43
CA GLN A 69 -15.43 -2.15 -2.07
C GLN A 69 -14.50 -1.22 -1.29
N GLU A 70 -14.81 -1.07 -0.01
CA GLU A 70 -13.99 -0.31 0.93
C GLU A 70 -13.16 -1.26 1.81
N PHE A 71 -11.92 -0.90 2.07
CA PHE A 71 -11.04 -1.60 3.00
C PHE A 71 -10.44 -0.61 3.99
N SER A 72 -10.28 -1.02 5.25
CA SER A 72 -9.47 -0.23 6.18
C SER A 72 -8.03 -0.12 5.66
N PRO A 73 -7.27 0.93 6.04
CA PRO A 73 -5.93 1.17 5.51
C PRO A 73 -4.98 -0.02 5.68
N ASP A 74 -5.13 -0.76 6.78
CA ASP A 74 -4.33 -1.94 7.14
C ASP A 74 -4.83 -3.25 6.54
N ALA A 75 -6.08 -3.32 6.05
CA ALA A 75 -6.66 -4.54 5.48
C ALA A 75 -6.21 -4.82 4.03
N LEU A 76 -5.63 -3.84 3.34
CA LEU A 76 -5.24 -3.95 1.94
C LEU A 76 -3.84 -3.38 1.67
N ALA A 77 -3.04 -4.09 0.87
CA ALA A 77 -1.78 -3.60 0.30
C ALA A 77 -1.86 -3.46 -1.21
N ALA A 78 -1.36 -2.34 -1.74
CA ALA A 78 -1.14 -2.15 -3.16
C ALA A 78 0.19 -2.81 -3.56
N ARG A 79 0.13 -3.90 -4.32
CA ARG A 79 1.32 -4.57 -4.87
C ARG A 79 1.57 -4.14 -6.30
N LEU A 80 2.73 -3.53 -6.49
CA LEU A 80 3.15 -2.97 -7.76
C LEU A 80 3.37 -4.08 -8.80
N GLY A 81 3.09 -3.75 -10.06
CA GLY A 81 3.50 -4.57 -11.19
C GLY A 81 5.02 -4.70 -11.30
N THR A 82 5.48 -5.69 -12.07
CA THR A 82 6.91 -6.02 -12.23
C THR A 82 7.73 -5.02 -13.05
N GLN A 83 7.10 -3.95 -13.51
CA GLN A 83 7.69 -3.00 -14.43
C GLN A 83 8.53 -1.98 -13.66
N ALA A 84 9.84 -2.07 -13.84
CA ALA A 84 10.73 -1.00 -13.40
C ALA A 84 10.64 0.19 -14.35
N ALA A 85 10.71 1.39 -13.77
CA ALA A 85 10.78 2.65 -14.51
C ALA A 85 12.16 3.27 -14.37
N VAL A 86 12.45 4.28 -15.18
CA VAL A 86 13.65 5.11 -15.05
C VAL A 86 13.27 6.50 -14.54
N SER A 87 14.03 7.03 -13.60
CA SER A 87 13.75 8.32 -12.99
C SER A 87 14.00 9.46 -13.99
N SER A 88 13.01 10.35 -14.15
CA SER A 88 13.23 11.67 -14.74
C SER A 88 14.02 12.55 -13.76
N SER A 89 14.54 13.70 -14.19
CA SER A 89 15.27 14.61 -13.28
C SER A 89 14.45 15.06 -12.07
N ALA A 90 13.15 15.33 -12.26
CA ALA A 90 12.26 15.74 -11.16
C ALA A 90 12.04 14.59 -10.16
N VAL A 91 11.73 13.40 -10.66
CA VAL A 91 11.53 12.20 -9.82
C VAL A 91 12.83 11.82 -9.11
N ALA A 92 13.96 11.87 -9.82
CA ALA A 92 15.27 11.58 -9.26
C ALA A 92 15.61 12.52 -8.09
N SER A 93 15.36 13.82 -8.27
CA SER A 93 15.55 14.80 -7.19
C SER A 93 14.62 14.56 -6.01
N ALA A 94 13.37 14.16 -6.25
CA ALA A 94 12.39 13.88 -5.20
C ALA A 94 12.72 12.60 -4.42
N LEU A 95 13.31 11.60 -5.06
CA LEU A 95 13.70 10.34 -4.43
C LEU A 95 15.11 10.40 -3.80
N GLY A 96 15.91 11.42 -4.13
CA GLY A 96 17.32 11.49 -3.74
C GLY A 96 18.21 10.49 -4.50
N VAL A 97 17.85 10.15 -5.73
CA VAL A 97 18.63 9.25 -6.61
C VAL A 97 19.20 10.00 -7.81
N SER A 98 20.05 9.33 -8.60
CA SER A 98 20.55 9.89 -9.87
C SER A 98 19.48 9.86 -10.96
N THR A 99 19.47 10.86 -11.85
CA THR A 99 18.63 10.85 -13.06
C THR A 99 18.95 9.62 -13.91
N GLY A 100 17.92 8.92 -14.38
CA GLY A 100 18.06 7.67 -15.15
C GLY A 100 18.29 6.43 -14.30
N ALA A 101 18.30 6.56 -12.96
CA ALA A 101 18.31 5.39 -12.08
C ALA A 101 17.04 4.55 -12.28
N GLN A 102 17.19 3.24 -12.12
CA GLN A 102 16.05 2.33 -12.09
C GLN A 102 15.28 2.54 -10.77
N VAL A 103 13.96 2.68 -10.87
CA VAL A 103 13.03 2.93 -9.76
C VAL A 103 11.76 2.09 -9.96
N TYR A 104 10.96 1.97 -8.91
CA TYR A 104 9.66 1.29 -8.96
C TYR A 104 8.54 2.30 -9.07
N ARG A 105 7.54 2.03 -9.91
CA ARG A 105 6.44 2.95 -10.18
C ARG A 105 5.10 2.24 -10.15
N THR A 106 4.09 2.93 -9.65
CA THR A 106 2.68 2.58 -9.84
C THR A 106 1.80 3.81 -10.00
N GLY A 107 0.50 3.63 -10.15
CA GLY A 107 -0.47 4.71 -10.12
C GLY A 107 -1.19 4.95 -11.45
N ASN A 108 -1.06 4.03 -12.41
CA ASN A 108 -1.81 4.10 -13.67
C ASN A 108 -1.89 2.72 -14.35
N ALA A 109 -2.65 2.61 -15.44
CA ALA A 109 -2.84 1.34 -16.14
C ALA A 109 -1.54 0.73 -16.74
N ALA A 110 -0.56 1.55 -17.11
CA ALA A 110 0.73 1.06 -17.61
C ALA A 110 1.64 0.57 -16.46
N TYR A 111 1.46 1.15 -15.26
CA TYR A 111 2.18 0.78 -14.04
C TYR A 111 1.15 0.49 -12.93
N PRO A 112 0.49 -0.68 -12.98
CA PRO A 112 -0.60 -1.00 -12.07
C PRO A 112 -0.10 -1.33 -10.65
N PRO A 113 -0.98 -1.20 -9.63
CA PRO A 113 -2.37 -0.71 -9.71
C PRO A 113 -2.51 0.80 -10.00
N ASN A 114 -3.71 1.22 -10.43
CA ASN A 114 -4.04 2.64 -10.59
C ASN A 114 -4.46 3.20 -9.22
N VAL A 115 -3.61 4.06 -8.64
CA VAL A 115 -3.74 4.52 -7.26
C VAL A 115 -3.81 6.04 -7.24
N GLY A 116 -4.86 6.59 -6.66
CA GLY A 116 -5.04 8.02 -6.48
C GLY A 116 -5.51 8.40 -5.09
N PHE A 117 -6.07 9.60 -5.03
CA PHE A 117 -6.80 10.13 -3.89
C PHE A 117 -8.20 10.53 -4.34
N GLY A 118 -9.17 10.25 -3.48
CA GLY A 118 -10.58 10.61 -3.67
C GLY A 118 -11.12 11.36 -2.45
N LEU A 119 -11.98 12.34 -2.70
CA LEU A 119 -12.73 13.11 -1.69
C LEU A 119 -14.22 13.17 -2.03
N GLU A 120 -14.74 12.15 -2.69
CA GLU A 120 -16.15 12.06 -3.09
C GLU A 120 -17.09 11.74 -1.92
N GLU A 121 -16.56 11.20 -0.82
CA GLU A 121 -17.34 10.67 0.31
C GLU A 121 -17.37 11.60 1.54
N VAL A 122 -16.89 12.85 1.38
CA VAL A 122 -16.89 13.86 2.45
C VAL A 122 -18.00 14.90 2.31
N GLY A 123 -18.94 14.71 1.38
CA GLY A 123 -20.07 15.63 1.14
C GLY A 123 -19.76 16.71 0.10
N SER A 124 -20.42 17.86 0.23
CA SER A 124 -20.32 18.97 -0.73
C SER A 124 -19.24 19.99 -0.33
N ASP A 125 -18.60 20.63 -1.32
CA ASP A 125 -17.59 21.66 -1.10
C ASP A 125 -18.06 22.81 -0.20
N SER A 126 -19.32 23.24 -0.33
CA SER A 126 -19.93 24.31 0.47
C SER A 126 -20.06 23.98 1.96
N GLU A 127 -19.88 22.71 2.34
CA GLU A 127 -19.92 22.26 3.74
C GLU A 127 -18.54 22.32 4.41
N TRP A 128 -17.49 22.65 3.67
CA TRP A 128 -16.11 22.72 4.16
C TRP A 128 -15.54 24.13 4.00
N LEU A 129 -14.79 24.58 5.00
CA LEU A 129 -14.04 25.83 4.91
C LEU A 129 -13.10 25.76 3.69
N ASP A 130 -13.14 26.80 2.86
CA ASP A 130 -12.39 26.90 1.60
C ASP A 130 -12.69 25.82 0.54
N GLY A 131 -13.71 24.97 0.76
CA GLY A 131 -14.11 23.90 -0.17
C GLY A 131 -13.04 22.84 -0.40
N SER A 132 -12.13 22.67 0.55
CA SER A 132 -10.98 21.76 0.41
C SER A 132 -10.64 21.04 1.71
N ILE A 133 -9.93 19.92 1.57
CA ILE A 133 -9.31 19.17 2.65
C ILE A 133 -7.81 19.12 2.38
N THR A 134 -7.01 19.43 3.40
CA THR A 134 -5.55 19.35 3.29
C THR A 134 -5.09 17.92 3.52
N LEU A 135 -4.47 17.32 2.52
CA LEU A 135 -3.79 16.04 2.57
C LEU A 135 -2.32 16.26 2.91
N THR A 136 -1.80 15.59 3.92
CA THR A 136 -0.39 15.69 4.31
C THR A 136 0.26 14.32 4.38
N LEU A 137 1.41 14.12 3.72
CA LEU A 137 2.27 12.96 3.99
C LEU A 137 2.97 13.17 5.34
N THR A 138 2.52 12.46 6.38
CA THR A 138 2.96 12.67 7.76
C THR A 138 3.90 11.58 8.28
N GLY A 139 3.96 10.42 7.62
CA GLY A 139 4.88 9.36 8.01
C GLY A 139 5.14 8.36 6.89
N TRP A 140 6.29 7.72 6.92
CA TRP A 140 6.56 6.56 6.08
C TRP A 140 7.66 5.69 6.69
N THR A 141 7.64 4.40 6.34
CA THR A 141 8.73 3.47 6.59
C THR A 141 8.96 2.63 5.33
N GLY A 142 10.18 2.17 5.10
CA GLY A 142 10.51 1.36 3.95
C GLY A 142 12.03 1.32 3.67
N PRO A 143 12.46 0.51 2.68
CA PRO A 143 13.87 0.32 2.34
C PRO A 143 14.51 1.50 1.61
N GLY A 144 13.73 2.45 1.11
CA GLY A 144 14.22 3.61 0.37
C GLY A 144 13.31 4.83 0.50
N SER A 145 13.49 5.79 -0.40
CA SER A 145 12.66 6.99 -0.50
C SER A 145 11.40 6.71 -1.32
N LEU A 146 10.35 7.50 -1.10
CA LEU A 146 9.14 7.53 -1.90
C LEU A 146 8.85 8.94 -2.42
N ALA A 147 8.13 9.03 -3.54
CA ALA A 147 7.58 10.28 -4.06
C ALA A 147 6.25 10.03 -4.77
N VAL A 148 5.34 11.00 -4.69
CA VAL A 148 4.05 10.99 -5.40
C VAL A 148 3.97 12.24 -6.25
N SER A 149 3.64 12.07 -7.52
CA SER A 149 3.78 13.12 -8.53
C SER A 149 2.67 13.10 -9.56
N GLN A 150 2.53 14.20 -10.28
CA GLN A 150 1.67 14.31 -11.44
C GLN A 150 2.47 14.91 -12.59
N THR A 151 2.36 14.34 -13.79
CA THR A 151 2.87 15.01 -14.98
C THR A 151 1.75 15.86 -15.59
N ILE A 152 1.93 17.17 -15.58
CA ILE A 152 0.99 18.13 -16.16
C ILE A 152 1.53 18.54 -17.53
N ALA A 153 0.72 18.34 -18.58
CA ALA A 153 1.09 18.66 -19.94
C ALA A 153 1.52 20.14 -20.07
N ASN A 154 2.64 20.38 -20.74
CA ASN A 154 3.24 21.71 -20.95
C ASN A 154 3.70 22.46 -19.68
N VAL A 155 3.59 21.86 -18.49
CA VAL A 155 4.08 22.41 -17.22
C VAL A 155 5.28 21.61 -16.72
N GLY A 156 5.17 20.28 -16.71
CA GLY A 156 6.21 19.37 -16.22
C GLY A 156 5.71 18.45 -15.11
N THR A 157 6.65 17.84 -14.38
CA THR A 157 6.34 16.96 -13.25
C THR A 157 6.22 17.78 -11.97
N PHE A 158 5.03 17.74 -11.37
CA PHE A 158 4.73 18.25 -10.04
C PHE A 158 4.89 17.13 -9.01
N VAL A 159 5.47 17.41 -7.85
CA VAL A 159 5.81 16.40 -6.81
C VAL A 159 5.09 16.77 -5.51
N TRP A 160 3.88 16.26 -5.35
CA TRP A 160 3.03 16.57 -4.20
C TRP A 160 3.62 16.09 -2.88
N PHE A 161 4.15 14.87 -2.88
CA PHE A 161 4.66 14.21 -1.67
C PHE A 161 6.03 13.57 -1.94
N SER A 162 6.92 13.62 -0.95
CA SER A 162 8.22 12.95 -0.97
C SER A 162 8.72 12.66 0.45
N SER A 163 9.57 11.65 0.59
CA SER A 163 10.35 11.44 1.81
C SER A 163 11.24 12.65 2.18
N ASP A 164 11.52 13.55 1.24
CA ASP A 164 12.12 14.86 1.48
C ASP A 164 11.09 15.96 1.14
N ALA A 165 10.41 16.46 2.17
CA ALA A 165 9.39 17.50 2.04
C ALA A 165 9.92 18.76 1.32
N SER A 166 11.23 19.06 1.40
CA SER A 166 11.84 20.21 0.72
C SER A 166 11.84 20.09 -0.81
N LYS A 167 11.55 18.89 -1.34
CA LYS A 167 11.44 18.60 -2.79
C LYS A 167 10.03 18.71 -3.33
N THR A 168 9.07 19.04 -2.47
CA THR A 168 7.66 19.14 -2.84
C THR A 168 7.21 20.58 -2.93
N GLN A 169 6.05 20.81 -3.55
CA GLN A 169 5.60 22.18 -3.78
C GLN A 169 5.08 22.88 -2.54
N ASN A 170 4.59 22.14 -1.55
CA ASN A 170 4.07 22.71 -0.32
C ASN A 170 4.43 21.86 0.91
N SER A 171 5.71 21.45 1.00
CA SER A 171 6.26 20.72 2.15
C SER A 171 5.42 19.51 2.57
N ASN A 172 5.07 18.65 1.60
CA ASN A 172 4.21 17.47 1.74
C ASN A 172 2.74 17.74 2.06
N ALA A 173 2.24 18.96 1.89
CA ALA A 173 0.81 19.28 2.00
C ALA A 173 0.18 19.54 0.63
N TRP A 174 -1.07 19.13 0.45
CA TRP A 174 -1.86 19.39 -0.74
C TRP A 174 -3.30 19.70 -0.35
N ASP A 175 -3.74 20.93 -0.61
CA ASP A 175 -5.14 21.32 -0.50
C ASP A 175 -5.89 20.74 -1.69
N PHE A 176 -6.69 19.71 -1.44
CA PHE A 176 -7.42 18.96 -2.44
C PHE A 176 -8.90 19.32 -2.36
N ALA A 177 -9.48 19.69 -3.50
CA ALA A 177 -10.87 20.12 -3.57
C ALA A 177 -11.81 18.97 -3.18
N VAL A 178 -12.83 19.29 -2.38
CA VAL A 178 -13.90 18.35 -2.02
C VAL A 178 -14.63 17.88 -3.28
N GLY A 179 -14.97 16.59 -3.33
CA GLY A 179 -15.50 15.92 -4.53
C GLY A 179 -14.44 15.70 -5.63
N GLY A 180 -13.18 16.03 -5.35
CA GLY A 180 -12.07 15.86 -6.26
C GLY A 180 -11.61 14.41 -6.36
N HIS A 181 -11.17 14.05 -7.55
CA HIS A 181 -10.61 12.74 -7.88
C HIS A 181 -9.29 12.89 -8.63
N GLN A 182 -8.22 12.22 -8.20
CA GLN A 182 -6.96 12.31 -8.92
C GLN A 182 -6.05 11.08 -8.76
N HIS A 183 -5.79 10.41 -9.88
CA HIS A 183 -4.70 9.44 -9.97
C HIS A 183 -3.35 10.13 -10.10
N LEU A 184 -2.36 9.59 -9.40
CA LEU A 184 -1.01 10.13 -9.33
C LEU A 184 0.00 9.02 -9.60
N ASP A 185 1.20 9.41 -10.04
CA ASP A 185 2.32 8.48 -10.16
C ASP A 185 3.04 8.36 -8.82
N TRP A 186 3.10 7.13 -8.32
CA TRP A 186 3.82 6.75 -7.10
C TRP A 186 5.17 6.17 -7.47
N TRP A 187 6.21 6.56 -6.76
CA TRP A 187 7.58 6.18 -7.04
C TRP A 187 8.30 5.73 -5.79
N PHE A 188 9.10 4.67 -5.91
CA PHE A 188 9.90 4.11 -4.84
C PHE A 188 11.33 3.88 -5.33
N SER A 189 12.32 4.28 -4.53
CA SER A 189 13.72 4.18 -4.92
C SER A 189 14.29 2.77 -4.80
N GLU A 190 13.73 1.93 -3.94
CA GLU A 190 14.23 0.58 -3.64
C GLU A 190 13.10 -0.43 -3.64
N ALA A 191 13.44 -1.70 -3.82
CA ALA A 191 12.46 -2.78 -3.73
C ALA A 191 12.11 -3.09 -2.28
N GLY A 192 10.84 -3.30 -2.00
CA GLY A 192 10.35 -3.83 -0.73
C GLY A 192 8.99 -3.26 -0.32
N THR A 193 8.65 -3.48 0.95
CA THR A 193 7.39 -3.02 1.52
C THR A 193 7.56 -1.64 2.14
N TYR A 194 6.61 -0.75 1.85
CA TYR A 194 6.51 0.59 2.39
C TYR A 194 5.19 0.74 3.14
N SER A 195 5.24 1.31 4.33
CA SER A 195 4.04 1.82 5.02
C SER A 195 4.05 3.33 4.86
N VAL A 196 2.98 3.90 4.33
CA VAL A 196 2.88 5.34 4.01
C VAL A 196 1.66 5.92 4.73
N THR A 197 1.89 6.92 5.57
CA THR A 197 0.85 7.54 6.40
C THR A 197 0.48 8.91 5.86
N PHE A 198 -0.79 9.07 5.55
CA PHE A 198 -1.39 10.36 5.22
C PHE A 198 -2.30 10.82 6.36
N THR A 199 -2.33 12.13 6.55
CA THR A 199 -3.26 12.80 7.45
C THR A 199 -4.10 13.78 6.65
N TRP A 200 -5.40 13.72 6.83
CA TRP A 200 -6.38 14.66 6.27
C TRP A 200 -6.83 15.60 7.36
N THR A 201 -6.92 16.89 7.05
CA THR A 201 -7.47 17.91 7.95
C THR A 201 -8.39 18.84 7.20
N GLY A 202 -9.54 19.14 7.78
CA GLY A 202 -10.52 20.09 7.25
C GLY A 202 -11.26 20.80 8.37
N THR A 203 -12.04 21.82 8.02
CA THR A 203 -13.00 22.44 8.94
C THR A 203 -14.39 22.34 8.35
N TYR A 204 -15.24 21.51 8.96
CA TYR A 204 -16.64 21.36 8.57
C TYR A 204 -17.45 22.56 9.03
N ILE A 205 -18.21 23.18 8.13
CA ILE A 205 -19.03 24.39 8.33
C ILE A 205 -20.50 24.17 7.94
N GLY A 206 -20.90 22.95 7.56
CA GLY A 206 -22.30 22.60 7.25
C GLY A 206 -23.22 22.50 8.47
N GLY A 207 -22.66 22.47 9.69
CA GLY A 207 -23.40 22.42 10.95
C GLY A 207 -23.70 23.80 11.57
N GLU A 208 -24.20 23.80 12.82
CA GLU A 208 -24.48 25.04 13.55
C GLU A 208 -23.21 25.87 13.87
N SER A 209 -22.04 25.24 13.88
CA SER A 209 -20.75 25.87 14.17
C SER A 209 -19.61 25.15 13.45
N PRO A 210 -18.49 25.84 13.15
CA PRO A 210 -17.32 25.21 12.55
C PRO A 210 -16.72 24.12 13.46
N VAL A 211 -16.40 22.96 12.88
CA VAL A 211 -15.78 21.83 13.55
C VAL A 211 -14.48 21.47 12.84
N ALA A 212 -13.36 21.46 13.56
CA ALA A 212 -12.11 20.93 13.02
C ALA A 212 -12.19 19.40 12.96
N VAL A 213 -11.88 18.83 11.81
CA VAL A 213 -11.95 17.39 11.54
C VAL A 213 -10.57 16.91 11.09
N SER A 214 -10.13 15.77 11.62
CA SER A 214 -8.86 15.16 11.21
C SER A 214 -8.92 13.64 11.22
N GLY A 215 -8.22 12.99 10.31
CA GLY A 215 -8.05 11.54 10.31
C GLY A 215 -6.74 11.15 9.66
N SER A 216 -6.28 9.92 9.88
CA SER A 216 -5.05 9.42 9.30
C SER A 216 -5.18 7.95 8.94
N GLY A 217 -4.50 7.54 7.87
CA GLY A 217 -4.43 6.15 7.41
C GLY A 217 -3.00 5.79 7.07
N ALA A 218 -2.56 4.60 7.48
CA ALA A 218 -1.28 4.02 7.11
C ALA A 218 -1.51 2.91 6.07
N TYR A 219 -0.98 3.12 4.87
CA TYR A 219 -1.26 2.32 3.69
C TYR A 219 -0.01 1.54 3.27
N GLU A 220 -0.17 0.27 2.94
CA GLU A 220 0.94 -0.57 2.51
C GLU A 220 1.10 -0.58 0.98
N PHE A 221 2.34 -0.36 0.53
CA PHE A 221 2.77 -0.52 -0.85
C PHE A 221 3.89 -1.54 -0.95
N GLN A 222 3.75 -2.52 -1.84
CA GLN A 222 4.73 -3.56 -2.07
C GLN A 222 5.44 -3.34 -3.42
N ALA A 223 6.55 -2.62 -3.38
CA ALA A 223 7.45 -2.39 -4.52
C ALA A 223 8.37 -3.60 -4.73
N VAL A 224 7.81 -4.79 -4.90
CA VAL A 224 8.58 -6.04 -4.94
C VAL A 224 8.63 -6.56 -6.39
N PRO A 225 9.81 -6.73 -7.01
CA PRO A 225 9.91 -7.42 -8.28
C PRO A 225 9.40 -8.86 -8.12
N GLU A 226 8.65 -9.38 -9.09
CA GLU A 226 8.06 -10.72 -8.93
C GLU A 226 9.14 -11.78 -8.59
N PRO A 227 8.96 -12.54 -7.49
CA PRO A 227 9.90 -13.58 -7.08
C PRO A 227 10.05 -14.73 -8.11
N GLY A 228 9.09 -14.88 -9.03
CA GLY A 228 8.89 -16.09 -9.81
C GLY A 228 9.96 -16.39 -10.85
N THR A 229 10.42 -15.38 -11.60
CA THR A 229 11.23 -15.64 -12.80
C THR A 229 12.59 -16.25 -12.47
N TRP A 230 13.29 -15.73 -11.46
CA TRP A 230 14.61 -16.24 -11.08
C TRP A 230 14.52 -17.56 -10.32
N ALA A 231 13.56 -17.72 -9.42
CA ALA A 231 13.34 -18.97 -8.71
C ALA A 231 12.97 -20.11 -9.68
N LEU A 232 12.11 -19.84 -10.68
CA LEU A 232 11.75 -20.82 -11.70
C LEU A 232 12.90 -21.11 -12.66
N LEU A 233 13.70 -20.12 -13.07
CA LEU A 233 14.89 -20.34 -13.88
C LEU A 233 15.94 -21.17 -13.14
N VAL A 234 16.19 -20.88 -11.86
CA VAL A 234 17.09 -21.67 -11.03
C VAL A 234 16.56 -23.09 -10.82
N ALA A 235 15.27 -23.25 -10.54
CA ALA A 235 14.65 -24.58 -10.42
C ALA A 235 14.74 -25.37 -11.75
N ALA A 236 14.48 -24.72 -12.88
CA ALA A 236 14.59 -25.33 -14.20
C ALA A 236 16.03 -25.73 -14.55
N LEU A 237 17.01 -24.89 -14.23
CA LEU A 237 18.43 -25.19 -14.39
C LEU A 237 18.88 -26.38 -13.52
N LEU A 238 18.50 -26.39 -12.25
CA LEU A 238 18.78 -27.49 -11.33
C LEU A 238 18.14 -28.80 -11.80
N PHE A 239 16.88 -28.76 -12.24
CA PHE A 239 16.19 -29.92 -12.80
C PHE A 239 16.87 -30.42 -14.08
N GLY A 240 17.26 -29.52 -14.99
CA GLY A 240 18.01 -29.83 -16.20
C GLY A 240 19.35 -30.53 -15.91
N MET A 241 20.10 -30.07 -14.91
CA MET A 241 21.36 -30.70 -14.48
C MET A 241 21.14 -32.13 -13.93
N VAL A 242 20.06 -32.35 -13.17
CA VAL A 242 19.71 -33.69 -12.64
C VAL A 242 19.36 -34.65 -13.78
N VAL A 243 18.56 -34.20 -14.75
CA VAL A 243 18.20 -35.02 -15.93
C VAL A 243 19.42 -35.32 -16.79
N TYR A 244 20.29 -34.34 -17.04
CA TYR A 244 21.53 -34.52 -17.80
C TYR A 244 22.46 -35.53 -17.11
N ARG A 245 22.67 -35.42 -15.80
CA ARG A 245 23.50 -36.36 -15.04
C ARG A 245 22.98 -37.80 -15.09
N ARG A 246 21.66 -38.00 -15.06
CA ARG A 246 21.06 -39.34 -15.17
C ARG A 246 21.23 -39.99 -16.55
N ARG A 247 21.38 -39.20 -17.61
CA ARG A 247 21.59 -39.70 -18.98
C ARG A 247 23.06 -40.04 -19.30
N MET A 248 24.00 -39.52 -18.52
CA MET A 248 25.45 -39.70 -18.75
C MET A 248 26.08 -40.82 -17.89
N LEU A 249 25.30 -41.49 -17.04
CA LEU A 249 25.80 -42.66 -16.32
C LEU A 249 25.73 -43.89 -17.24
N PRO A 250 26.85 -44.55 -17.56
CA PRO A 250 26.83 -45.76 -18.36
C PRO A 250 26.09 -46.86 -17.59
N VAL A 251 25.14 -47.50 -18.24
CA VAL A 251 24.48 -48.71 -17.77
C VAL A 251 25.58 -49.76 -17.58
N ARG A 252 25.79 -50.19 -16.33
CA ARG A 252 26.65 -51.34 -16.00
C ARG A 252 25.87 -52.63 -16.15
#